data_AF-A0A9D7LU17-F1
#
_entry.id   AF-A0A9D7LU17-F1
#
_cell.length_a   1.000
_cell.length_b   1.000
_cell.length_c   1.000
_cell.angle_alpha   90.00
_cell.angle_beta   90.00
_cell.angle_gamma   90.00
#
_symmetry.space_group_name_H-M   'P 1'
#
loop_
_entity.id
_entity.type
_entity.pdbx_description
1 polymer ?
#
loop_
_entity_poly.entity_id
_entity_poly.type
_entity_poly.pdbx_seq_one_letter_code
_entity_poly.pdbx_strand_id
1 'polypeptide(L)'
;MKGGINFIRDDFTVPLWTVDASFAFMGAAQAKRKIIGIGSLSDCGGDAPKKYARVAKRAQEIADLTIFVGPWASQVLKARKPGAEDALRLFRNVRDAVEHINSITREGDLVLLVSIGIHAPSR
;
A
#
# COMPACT_ATOMS: atom_id res chain seq x y z
N MET A 1 -3.15 6.66 -19.83
CA MET A 1 -3.80 5.42 -19.37
C MET A 1 -5.28 5.50 -19.76
N LYS A 2 -5.86 4.47 -20.42
CA LYS A 2 -7.28 4.46 -20.81
C LYS A 2 -8.17 4.19 -19.58
N GLY A 3 -9.38 4.74 -19.57
CA GLY A 3 -10.33 4.80 -18.44
C GLY A 3 -10.84 3.46 -17.92
N GLY A 4 -9.99 2.70 -17.25
CA GLY A 4 -10.32 1.51 -16.46
C GLY A 4 -9.59 1.54 -15.11
N ILE A 5 -9.71 0.47 -14.33
CA ILE A 5 -8.91 0.27 -13.11
C ILE A 5 -7.60 -0.42 -13.52
N ASN A 6 -6.46 0.17 -13.15
CA ASN A 6 -5.16 -0.41 -13.47
C ASN A 6 -4.51 -0.95 -12.19
N PHE A 7 -4.12 -2.23 -12.19
CA PHE A 7 -3.40 -2.86 -11.09
C PHE A 7 -1.93 -3.05 -11.44
N ILE A 8 -1.06 -2.65 -10.52
CA ILE A 8 0.36 -2.99 -10.52
C ILE A 8 0.59 -3.86 -9.30
N ARG A 9 1.04 -5.09 -9.52
CA ARG A 9 1.36 -6.06 -8.47
C ARG A 9 2.86 -6.26 -8.45
N ASP A 10 3.46 -5.94 -7.31
CA ASP A 10 4.89 -6.04 -7.05
C ASP A 10 5.09 -6.98 -5.84
N ASP A 11 5.15 -8.29 -6.12
CA ASP A 11 5.11 -9.35 -5.11
C ASP A 11 6.34 -10.28 -5.09
N PHE A 12 7.41 -9.90 -5.79
CA PHE A 12 8.67 -10.63 -5.76
C PHE A 12 9.63 -9.95 -4.78
N THR A 13 9.85 -10.57 -3.61
CA THR A 13 10.76 -10.17 -2.50
C THR A 13 10.97 -8.66 -2.40
N VAL A 14 10.35 -7.98 -1.43
CA VAL A 14 10.34 -6.51 -1.33
C VAL A 14 11.37 -6.01 -0.30
N PRO A 15 12.66 -5.91 -0.63
CA PRO A 15 13.56 -5.06 0.12
C PRO A 15 13.13 -3.60 -0.08
N LEU A 16 13.42 -2.75 0.91
CA LEU A 16 12.90 -1.39 0.99
C LEU A 16 13.20 -0.53 -0.26
N TRP A 17 14.28 -0.83 -0.99
CA TRP A 17 14.67 -0.11 -2.21
C TRP A 17 13.72 -0.36 -3.40
N THR A 18 13.08 -1.53 -3.47
CA THR A 18 12.06 -1.81 -4.51
C THR A 18 10.81 -0.95 -4.28
N VAL A 19 10.46 -0.69 -3.01
CA VAL A 19 9.36 0.21 -2.65
C VAL A 19 9.59 1.61 -3.18
N ASP A 20 10.83 2.12 -3.12
CA ASP A 20 11.16 3.45 -3.61
C ASP A 20 11.00 3.58 -5.13
N ALA A 21 11.34 2.55 -5.91
CA ALA A 21 11.13 2.53 -7.36
C ALA A 21 9.63 2.52 -7.71
N SER A 22 8.85 1.67 -7.04
CA SER A 22 7.39 1.60 -7.20
C SER A 22 6.71 2.92 -6.78
N PHE A 23 7.23 3.58 -5.74
CA PHE A 23 6.75 4.89 -5.32
C PHE A 23 7.13 6.01 -6.31
N ALA A 24 8.32 5.97 -6.90
CA ALA A 24 8.71 6.92 -7.94
C ALA A 24 7.80 6.79 -9.18
N PHE A 25 7.51 5.56 -9.61
CA PHE A 25 6.55 5.31 -10.67
C PHE A 25 5.16 5.87 -10.33
N MET A 26 4.63 5.54 -9.13
CA MET A 26 3.33 6.04 -8.69
C MET A 26 3.30 7.56 -8.62
N GLY A 27 4.39 8.21 -8.19
CA GLY A 27 4.53 9.67 -8.19
C GLY A 27 4.39 10.26 -9.58
N ALA A 28 5.10 9.71 -10.57
CA ALA A 28 5.09 10.20 -11.95
C ALA A 28 3.81 9.85 -12.74
N ALA A 29 3.07 8.83 -12.32
CA ALA A 29 1.90 8.35 -13.03
C ALA A 29 0.76 9.39 -13.09
N GLN A 30 0.12 9.50 -14.25
CA GLN A 30 -1.08 10.32 -14.46
C GLN A 30 -2.33 9.44 -14.29
N ALA A 31 -2.93 9.50 -13.10
CA ALA A 31 -4.14 8.77 -12.74
C ALA A 31 -5.14 9.70 -12.05
N LYS A 32 -6.46 9.42 -12.18
CA LYS A 32 -7.50 10.24 -11.53
C LYS A 32 -7.45 10.10 -10.01
N ARG A 33 -7.06 8.92 -9.53
CA ARG A 33 -6.87 8.61 -8.11
C ARG A 33 -5.84 7.49 -7.97
N LYS A 34 -4.94 7.59 -6.99
CA LYS A 34 -3.87 6.64 -6.71
C LYS A 34 -4.14 5.93 -5.39
N ILE A 35 -4.08 4.61 -5.41
CA ILE A 35 -4.27 3.76 -4.24
C ILE A 35 -3.02 2.90 -4.06
N ILE A 36 -2.46 2.88 -2.86
CA ILE A 36 -1.29 2.05 -2.52
C ILE A 36 -1.66 1.09 -1.38
N GLY A 37 -1.64 -0.21 -1.66
CA GLY A 37 -1.78 -1.27 -0.67
C GLY A 37 -0.43 -1.86 -0.28
N ILE A 38 -0.11 -1.85 1.01
CA ILE A 38 1.16 -2.31 1.57
C ILE A 38 0.90 -3.45 2.54
N GLY A 39 1.41 -4.63 2.22
CA GLY A 39 1.40 -5.80 3.09
C GLY A 39 2.64 -5.88 3.98
N SER A 40 3.05 -7.11 4.30
CA SER A 40 4.27 -7.33 5.07
C SER A 40 5.51 -7.06 4.22
N LEU A 41 6.51 -6.41 4.82
CA LEU A 41 7.83 -6.13 4.23
C LEU A 41 8.89 -7.00 4.91
N SER A 42 9.71 -7.73 4.14
CA SER A 42 10.69 -8.71 4.65
C SER A 42 11.85 -8.10 5.42
N ASP A 43 12.28 -6.88 5.05
CA ASP A 43 13.48 -6.23 5.61
C ASP A 43 13.19 -5.37 6.85
N CYS A 44 12.03 -5.57 7.45
CA CYS A 44 11.65 -4.93 8.70
C CYS A 44 12.13 -5.79 9.88
N GLY A 45 13.46 -5.83 10.10
CA GLY A 45 14.08 -6.36 11.32
C GLY A 45 13.76 -5.52 12.57
N GLY A 46 14.69 -5.40 13.53
CA GLY A 46 14.46 -4.72 14.82
C GLY A 46 13.95 -3.27 14.77
N ASP A 47 14.10 -2.56 13.64
CA ASP A 47 13.58 -1.21 13.41
C ASP A 47 12.27 -1.17 12.57
N ALA A 48 11.52 -2.27 12.50
CA ALA A 48 10.26 -2.37 11.76
C ALA A 48 9.33 -1.16 11.96
N PRO A 49 9.03 -0.70 13.19
CA PRO A 49 8.11 0.41 13.38
C PRO A 49 8.56 1.70 12.70
N LYS A 50 9.86 2.03 12.76
CA LYS A 50 10.41 3.24 12.12
C LYS A 50 10.36 3.13 10.60
N LYS A 51 10.69 1.97 10.04
CA LYS A 51 10.66 1.72 8.60
C LYS A 51 9.23 1.80 8.06
N TYR A 52 8.28 1.15 8.71
CA TYR A 52 6.85 1.23 8.35
C TYR A 52 6.32 2.66 8.45
N ALA A 53 6.68 3.41 9.49
CA ALA A 53 6.29 4.80 9.62
C ALA A 53 6.83 5.68 8.47
N ARG A 54 8.10 5.47 8.06
CA ARG A 54 8.69 6.18 6.91
C ARG A 54 7.96 5.83 5.61
N VAL A 55 7.71 4.55 5.35
CA VAL A 55 6.96 4.09 4.18
C VAL A 55 5.55 4.69 4.17
N ALA A 56 4.86 4.70 5.30
CA ALA A 56 3.52 5.27 5.43
C ALA A 56 3.48 6.77 5.15
N LYS A 57 4.46 7.53 5.62
CA LYS A 57 4.55 8.97 5.32
C LYS A 57 4.67 9.20 3.81
N ARG A 58 5.59 8.48 3.18
CA ARG A 58 5.85 8.62 1.75
C ARG A 58 4.69 8.16 0.87
N ALA A 59 4.03 7.06 1.24
CA ALA A 59 2.82 6.60 0.54
C ALA A 59 1.70 7.66 0.60
N GLN A 60 1.48 8.29 1.76
CA GLN A 60 0.50 9.38 1.94
C GLN A 60 0.90 10.71 1.27
N GLU A 61 2.11 10.84 0.72
CA GLU A 61 2.51 11.98 -0.12
C GLU A 61 2.18 11.74 -1.59
N ILE A 62 2.06 10.47 -1.99
CA ILE A 62 1.92 10.05 -3.39
C ILE A 62 0.49 9.66 -3.71
N ALA A 63 -0.19 8.97 -2.78
CA ALA A 63 -1.48 8.36 -2.98
C ALA A 63 -2.60 9.09 -2.25
N ASP A 64 -3.77 9.11 -2.87
CA ASP A 64 -5.01 9.60 -2.27
C ASP A 64 -5.50 8.63 -1.16
N LEU A 65 -5.19 7.35 -1.30
CA LEU A 65 -5.49 6.33 -0.30
C LEU A 65 -4.31 5.37 -0.11
N THR A 66 -3.90 5.19 1.14
CA THR A 66 -2.94 4.19 1.55
C THR A 66 -3.60 3.15 2.43
N ILE A 67 -3.35 1.87 2.15
CA ILE A 67 -3.89 0.74 2.87
C ILE A 67 -2.72 -0.08 3.42
N PHE A 68 -2.69 -0.34 4.73
CA PHE A 68 -1.73 -1.25 5.35
C PHE A 68 -2.40 -2.51 5.85
N VAL A 69 -1.75 -3.66 5.59
CA VAL A 69 -2.28 -4.97 5.94
C VAL A 69 -1.28 -5.74 6.79
N GLY A 70 -1.75 -6.30 7.90
CA GLY A 70 -1.01 -7.26 8.71
C GLY A 70 -0.65 -6.77 10.12
N PRO A 71 0.16 -7.54 10.87
CA PRO A 71 0.35 -7.36 12.31
C PRO A 71 1.01 -6.03 12.69
N TRP A 72 1.79 -5.45 11.77
CA TRP A 72 2.48 -4.17 11.98
C TRP A 72 1.69 -2.96 11.47
N ALA A 73 0.51 -3.15 10.88
CA ALA A 73 -0.29 -2.05 10.32
C ALA A 73 -0.62 -0.98 11.36
N SER A 74 -0.86 -1.35 12.64
CA SER A 74 -1.12 -0.38 13.71
C SER A 74 0.07 0.57 13.99
N GLN A 75 1.30 0.17 13.67
CA GLN A 75 2.49 0.99 13.89
C GLN A 75 2.50 2.25 13.00
N VAL A 76 1.78 2.22 11.87
CA VAL A 76 1.73 3.37 10.95
C VAL A 76 0.73 4.45 11.38
N LEU A 77 -0.11 4.20 12.40
CA LEU A 77 -1.07 5.20 12.90
C LEU A 77 -0.38 6.49 13.35
N LYS A 78 0.81 6.37 13.95
CA LYS A 78 1.61 7.54 14.37
C LYS A 78 2.11 8.39 13.19
N ALA A 79 2.09 7.84 11.98
CA ALA A 79 2.47 8.52 10.74
C ALA A 79 1.26 9.08 9.98
N ARG A 80 0.04 8.88 10.48
CA ARG A 80 -1.18 9.43 9.88
C ARG A 80 -1.14 10.95 9.95
N LYS A 81 -1.43 11.62 8.82
CA LYS A 81 -1.59 13.07 8.80
C LYS A 81 -2.89 13.47 9.52
N PRO A 82 -2.93 14.56 10.30
CA PRO A 82 -4.18 15.08 10.87
C PRO A 82 -5.20 15.38 9.76
N GLY A 83 -6.46 14.97 9.91
CA GLY A 83 -7.51 15.17 8.89
C GLY A 83 -7.44 14.20 7.71
N ALA A 84 -6.57 13.17 7.78
CA ALA A 84 -6.40 12.14 6.75
C ALA A 84 -6.88 10.76 7.23
N GLU A 85 -7.89 10.72 8.11
CA GLU A 85 -8.44 9.51 8.72
C GLU A 85 -8.92 8.50 7.66
N ASP A 86 -9.53 9.00 6.59
CA ASP A 86 -10.02 8.18 5.48
C ASP A 86 -8.95 7.82 4.44
N ALA A 87 -7.82 8.53 4.41
CA ALA A 87 -6.72 8.35 3.46
C ALA A 87 -5.67 7.34 3.93
N LEU A 88 -5.74 6.88 5.19
CA LEU A 88 -4.90 5.80 5.72
C LEU A 88 -5.74 4.73 6.42
N ARG A 89 -5.96 3.59 5.76
CA ARG A 89 -6.75 2.47 6.29
C ARG A 89 -5.88 1.29 6.68
N LEU A 90 -6.30 0.57 7.72
CA LEU A 90 -5.58 -0.58 8.25
C LEU A 90 -6.47 -1.80 8.25
N PHE A 91 -5.93 -2.95 7.86
CA PHE A 91 -6.60 -4.24 7.92
C PHE A 91 -5.73 -5.27 8.62
N ARG A 92 -6.37 -6.18 9.35
CA ARG A 92 -5.67 -7.27 10.03
C ARG A 92 -5.24 -8.37 9.07
N ASN A 93 -6.01 -8.58 8.00
CA ASN A 93 -5.79 -9.65 7.03
C ASN A 93 -6.01 -9.15 5.59
N VAL A 94 -5.51 -9.91 4.63
CA VAL A 94 -5.55 -9.59 3.20
C VAL A 94 -6.98 -9.64 2.64
N ARG A 95 -7.84 -10.52 3.16
CA ARG A 95 -9.22 -10.68 2.69
C ARG A 95 -10.00 -9.37 2.88
N ASP A 96 -10.02 -8.83 4.09
CA ASP A 96 -10.75 -7.59 4.39
C ASP A 96 -10.21 -6.40 3.57
N ALA A 97 -8.89 -6.37 3.35
CA ALA A 97 -8.25 -5.34 2.54
C ALA A 97 -8.68 -5.42 1.06
N VAL A 98 -8.74 -6.63 0.50
CA VAL A 98 -9.18 -6.87 -0.88
C VAL A 98 -10.66 -6.53 -1.04
N GLU A 99 -11.51 -6.96 -0.11
CA GLU A 99 -12.94 -6.63 -0.11
C GLU A 99 -13.14 -5.12 -0.08
N HIS A 100 -12.37 -4.41 0.76
CA HIS A 100 -12.41 -2.96 0.81
C HIS A 100 -11.97 -2.33 -0.52
N ILE A 101 -10.80 -2.71 -1.06
CA ILE A 101 -10.29 -2.19 -2.34
C ILE A 101 -11.33 -2.37 -3.44
N ASN A 102 -11.88 -3.58 -3.58
CA ASN A 102 -12.89 -3.87 -4.60
C ASN A 102 -14.14 -3.00 -4.43
N SER A 103 -14.58 -2.75 -3.19
CA SER A 103 -15.75 -1.91 -2.92
C SER A 103 -15.56 -0.44 -3.26
N ILE A 104 -14.31 0.06 -3.22
CA ILE A 104 -14.02 1.48 -3.42
C ILE A 104 -13.48 1.79 -4.81
N THR A 105 -12.90 0.81 -5.52
CA THR A 105 -12.23 1.05 -6.79
C THR A 105 -13.21 1.53 -7.85
N ARG A 106 -12.78 2.48 -8.67
CA ARG A 106 -13.56 3.10 -9.73
C ARG A 106 -12.70 3.41 -10.95
N GLU A 107 -13.36 3.77 -12.04
CA GLU A 107 -12.70 4.12 -13.30
C GLU A 107 -11.65 5.23 -13.11
N GLY A 108 -10.44 5.00 -13.64
CA GLY A 108 -9.33 5.94 -13.55
C GLY A 108 -8.47 5.80 -12.29
N ASP A 109 -8.77 4.81 -11.44
CA ASP A 109 -7.88 4.41 -10.37
C ASP A 109 -6.63 3.72 -10.89
N LEU A 110 -5.50 4.06 -10.28
CA LEU A 110 -4.27 3.31 -10.35
C LEU A 110 -3.98 2.71 -8.98
N VAL A 111 -3.97 1.38 -8.91
CA VAL A 111 -3.78 0.62 -7.68
C VAL A 111 -2.43 -0.09 -7.71
N LEU A 112 -1.56 0.25 -6.76
CA LEU A 112 -0.30 -0.46 -6.54
C LEU A 112 -0.44 -1.36 -5.31
N LEU A 113 -0.11 -2.63 -5.45
CA LEU A 113 -0.04 -3.61 -4.35
C LEU A 113 1.41 -4.05 -4.15
N VAL A 114 1.95 -3.79 -2.96
CA VAL A 114 3.33 -4.11 -2.56
C VAL A 114 3.29 -5.01 -1.33
N SER A 115 3.80 -6.23 -1.44
CA SER A 115 3.94 -7.15 -0.30
C SER A 115 4.99 -8.18 -0.60
N ILE A 116 5.64 -8.72 0.43
CA ILE A 116 6.30 -10.00 0.27
C ILE A 116 5.23 -11.06 0.01
N GLY A 117 5.40 -11.82 -1.06
CA GLY A 117 4.54 -12.97 -1.34
C GLY A 117 4.74 -14.02 -0.25
N ILE A 118 3.83 -14.11 0.71
CA ILE A 118 3.60 -15.38 1.41
C ILE A 118 2.66 -16.14 0.48
N HIS A 119 3.11 -17.30 0.00
CA HIS A 119 2.30 -18.21 -0.80
C HIS A 119 0.91 -18.32 -0.16
N ALA A 120 -0.15 -17.88 -0.86
CA ALA A 120 -1.50 -18.19 -0.44
C ALA A 120 -1.59 -19.73 -0.43
N PRO A 121 -1.96 -20.39 0.68
CA PRO A 121 -2.21 -21.81 0.62
C PRO A 121 -3.29 -22.04 -0.44
N SER A 122 -2.98 -22.91 -1.39
CA SER A 122 -3.91 -23.35 -2.41
C SER A 122 -5.09 -24.03 -1.72
N ARG A 123 -6.24 -23.36 -1.79
CA ARG A 123 -7.60 -23.81 -1.44
C ARG A 123 -7.94 -23.96 0.03
#